data_AF-X1QFC4-F1
#
_entry.id   AF-X1QFC4-F1
#
_cell.length_a   1.000
_cell.length_b   1.000
_cell.length_c   1.000
_cell.angle_alpha   90.00
_cell.angle_beta   90.00
_cell.angle_gamma   90.00
#
_symmetry.space_group_name_H-M   'P 1'
#
loop_
_entity.id
_entity.type
_entity.pdbx_description
1 polymer ?
#
loop_
_entity_poly.entity_id
_entity_poly.type
_entity_poly.pdbx_seq_one_letter_code
_entity_poly.pdbx_strand_id
1 'polypeptide(L)'
;MSDRKVDGWIDDLVGALVDPIIVYPSGWQDTLPDWVKPQITLERLILNTKVVKEGGVPVGDTEALAYIYPRTMEAPMSEQWYRIYMYVFNQAMKFKKTEVPEDLKSEKLSDYDMQELNQLKTWIYERRVKHRKEKQRGERRQAKEEAKAKELETRAVQPSFF
;
A
#
# COMPACT_ATOMS: atom_id res chain seq x y z
N MET A 1 -22.28 8.66 12.44
CA MET A 1 -21.85 7.54 11.58
C MET A 1 -22.25 6.25 12.29
N SER A 2 -22.67 5.19 11.59
CA SER A 2 -22.92 3.90 12.25
C SER A 2 -21.60 3.29 12.75
N ASP A 3 -21.60 2.49 13.82
CA ASP A 3 -20.39 1.85 14.38
C ASP A 3 -19.53 1.19 13.30
N ARG A 4 -20.15 0.41 12.40
CA ARG A 4 -19.46 -0.23 11.28
C ARG A 4 -18.73 0.74 10.33
N LYS A 5 -19.24 1.96 10.16
CA LYS A 5 -18.55 2.98 9.33
C LYS A 5 -17.37 3.59 10.08
N VAL A 6 -17.45 3.72 11.40
CA VAL A 6 -16.35 4.20 12.25
C VAL A 6 -15.22 3.16 12.26
N ASP A 7 -15.55 1.88 12.45
CA ASP A 7 -14.57 0.78 12.41
C ASP A 7 -13.83 0.70 11.08
N GLY A 8 -14.56 0.80 9.96
CA GLY A 8 -13.94 0.78 8.62
C GLY A 8 -12.99 1.95 8.38
N TRP A 9 -13.36 3.15 8.84
CA TRP A 9 -12.47 4.31 8.75
C TRP A 9 -11.21 4.17 9.61
N ILE A 10 -11.34 3.62 10.83
CA ILE A 10 -10.20 3.32 11.69
C ILE A 10 -9.29 2.30 11.02
N ASP A 11 -9.85 1.24 10.43
CA ASP A 11 -9.10 0.22 9.69
C ASP A 11 -8.31 0.82 8.52
N ASP A 12 -8.89 1.77 7.79
CA ASP A 12 -8.22 2.44 6.67
C ASP A 12 -7.11 3.39 7.15
N LEU A 13 -7.34 4.10 8.27
CA LEU A 13 -6.33 4.95 8.90
C LEU A 13 -5.14 4.14 9.42
N VAL A 14 -5.42 3.03 10.12
CA VAL A 14 -4.39 2.07 10.54
C VAL A 14 -3.67 1.52 9.31
N GLY A 15 -4.41 1.12 8.28
CA GLY A 15 -3.87 0.64 7.00
C GLY A 15 -2.90 1.61 6.36
N ALA A 16 -3.19 2.91 6.34
CA ALA A 16 -2.27 3.92 5.80
C ALA A 16 -0.88 3.88 6.45
N LEU A 17 -0.81 3.57 7.75
CA LEU A 17 0.42 3.54 8.52
C LEU A 17 1.12 2.18 8.48
N VAL A 18 0.38 1.08 8.57
CA VAL A 18 0.97 -0.26 8.79
C VAL A 18 0.88 -1.20 7.59
N ASP A 19 0.12 -0.85 6.55
CA ASP A 19 0.05 -1.70 5.36
C ASP A 19 1.40 -1.75 4.66
N PRO A 20 1.79 -2.93 4.14
CA PRO A 20 3.03 -3.06 3.40
C PRO A 20 3.03 -2.14 2.18
N ILE A 21 4.21 -1.69 1.78
CA ILE A 21 4.40 -1.02 0.49
C ILE A 21 4.59 -2.12 -0.55
N ILE A 22 3.68 -2.19 -1.51
CA ILE A 22 3.73 -3.21 -2.57
C ILE A 22 4.65 -2.72 -3.67
N VAL A 23 5.67 -3.50 -3.97
CA VAL A 23 6.72 -3.19 -4.95
C VAL A 23 6.78 -4.33 -5.96
N TYR A 24 7.09 -4.03 -7.23
CA TYR A 24 7.19 -5.07 -8.26
C TYR A 24 8.28 -6.11 -7.90
N PRO A 25 8.00 -7.42 -8.03
CA PRO A 25 8.94 -8.49 -7.71
C PRO A 25 10.13 -8.50 -8.69
N SER A 26 11.23 -7.84 -8.34
CA SER A 26 12.45 -7.76 -9.14
C SER A 26 13.67 -7.61 -8.24
N GLY A 27 14.89 -7.74 -8.78
CA GLY A 27 16.14 -7.50 -8.06
C GLY A 27 16.41 -6.04 -7.66
N TRP A 28 15.52 -5.10 -8.03
CA TRP A 28 15.71 -3.65 -7.87
C TRP A 28 14.83 -3.03 -6.79
N GLN A 29 14.26 -3.84 -5.90
CA GLN A 29 13.36 -3.37 -4.83
C GLN A 29 14.10 -2.51 -3.80
N ASP A 30 15.34 -2.88 -3.49
CA ASP A 30 16.18 -2.21 -2.50
C ASP A 30 16.82 -0.92 -3.04
N THR A 31 16.68 -0.63 -4.34
CA THR A 31 17.19 0.61 -4.94
C THR A 31 16.17 1.75 -4.96
N LEU A 32 15.00 1.55 -4.34
CA LEU A 32 14.02 2.62 -4.17
C LEU A 32 14.62 3.76 -3.32
N PRO A 33 14.54 5.03 -3.78
CA PRO A 33 15.06 6.16 -3.02
C PRO A 33 14.44 6.28 -1.62
N ASP A 34 15.25 6.68 -0.64
CA ASP A 34 14.85 6.74 0.78
C ASP A 34 13.63 7.64 1.05
N TRP A 35 13.43 8.68 0.23
CA TRP A 35 12.31 9.60 0.36
C TRP A 35 10.96 9.00 -0.06
N VAL A 36 10.94 7.92 -0.83
CA VAL A 36 9.72 7.32 -1.39
C VAL A 36 8.83 6.75 -0.28
N LYS A 37 9.40 5.99 0.64
CA LYS A 37 8.66 5.35 1.74
C LYS A 37 7.92 6.36 2.64
N PRO A 38 8.58 7.39 3.22
CA PRO A 38 7.88 8.38 4.06
C PRO A 38 6.86 9.19 3.26
N GLN A 39 7.12 9.47 1.98
CA GLN A 39 6.18 10.18 1.12
C GLN A 39 4.91 9.37 0.85
N ILE A 40 5.02 8.05 0.61
CA ILE A 40 3.87 7.15 0.50
C ILE A 40 3.01 7.20 1.76
N THR A 41 3.62 7.14 2.95
CA THR A 41 2.89 7.22 4.21
C THR A 41 2.11 8.52 4.32
N LEU A 42 2.72 9.67 3.97
CA LEU A 42 2.04 10.97 3.96
C LEU A 42 0.89 11.02 2.95
N GLU A 43 1.12 10.54 1.72
CA GLU A 43 0.09 10.51 0.67
C GLU A 43 -1.11 9.66 1.08
N ARG A 44 -0.89 8.48 1.67
CA ARG A 44 -1.96 7.61 2.17
C ARG A 44 -2.82 8.31 3.21
N LEU A 45 -2.22 9.04 4.17
CA LEU A 45 -2.95 9.79 5.19
C LEU A 45 -3.82 10.92 4.59
N ILE A 46 -3.25 11.68 3.65
CA ILE A 46 -3.97 12.76 2.96
C ILE A 46 -5.12 12.18 2.14
N LEU A 47 -4.87 11.11 1.39
CA LEU A 47 -5.85 10.49 0.50
C LEU A 47 -6.96 9.78 1.26
N ASN A 48 -6.69 9.14 2.40
CA ASN A 48 -7.73 8.58 3.25
C ASN A 48 -8.76 9.65 3.64
N THR A 49 -8.30 10.86 3.96
CA THR A 49 -9.21 11.96 4.33
C THR A 49 -10.00 12.47 3.12
N LYS A 50 -9.39 12.51 1.93
CA LYS A 50 -10.07 12.88 0.67
C LYS A 50 -11.10 11.85 0.24
N VAL A 51 -10.74 10.56 0.23
CA VAL A 51 -11.60 9.45 -0.17
C VAL A 51 -12.84 9.34 0.70
N VAL A 52 -12.74 9.65 2.01
CA VAL A 52 -13.91 9.72 2.90
C VAL A 52 -14.92 10.79 2.46
N LYS A 53 -14.46 11.89 1.84
CA LYS A 53 -15.31 13.00 1.39
C LYS A 53 -15.81 12.82 -0.05
N GLU A 54 -14.94 12.39 -0.94
CA GLU A 54 -15.13 12.46 -2.40
C GLU A 54 -15.23 11.08 -3.06
N GLY A 55 -14.93 10.00 -2.33
CA GLY A 55 -14.79 8.66 -2.88
C GLY A 55 -13.44 8.43 -3.59
N GLY A 56 -13.29 7.27 -4.23
CA GLY A 56 -12.06 6.86 -4.92
C GLY A 56 -11.21 5.87 -4.13
N VAL A 57 -9.94 5.73 -4.52
CA VAL A 57 -9.00 4.76 -3.93
C VAL A 57 -7.87 5.50 -3.22
N PRO A 58 -7.54 5.16 -1.95
CA PRO A 58 -6.49 5.82 -1.19
C PRO A 58 -5.10 5.31 -1.58
N VAL A 59 -4.69 5.55 -2.83
CA VAL A 59 -3.36 5.23 -3.36
C VAL A 59 -2.82 6.46 -4.07
N GLY A 60 -1.68 6.94 -3.61
CA GLY A 60 -1.02 8.08 -4.22
C GLY A 60 -0.19 7.71 -5.44
N ASP A 61 0.21 8.73 -6.19
CA ASP A 61 1.07 8.56 -7.36
C ASP A 61 2.46 8.07 -6.95
N THR A 62 2.96 8.45 -5.78
CA THR A 62 4.27 7.98 -5.29
C THR A 62 4.26 6.48 -5.00
N GLU A 63 3.12 5.93 -4.59
CA GLU A 63 2.99 4.50 -4.34
C GLU A 63 2.90 3.70 -5.64
N ALA A 64 2.20 4.23 -6.65
CA ALA A 64 2.22 3.67 -8.00
C ALA A 64 3.63 3.74 -8.60
N LEU A 65 4.36 4.84 -8.39
CA LEU A 65 5.76 4.99 -8.78
C LEU A 65 6.64 3.92 -8.12
N ALA A 66 6.48 3.68 -6.81
CA ALA A 66 7.26 2.66 -6.10
C ALA A 66 7.01 1.25 -6.65
N TYR A 67 5.79 0.97 -7.11
CA TYR A 67 5.50 -0.29 -7.79
C TYR A 67 6.16 -0.37 -9.17
N ILE A 68 6.05 0.66 -10.01
CA ILE A 68 6.54 0.62 -11.40
C ILE A 68 8.07 0.75 -11.49
N TYR A 69 8.70 1.51 -10.60
CA TYR A 69 10.13 1.85 -10.67
C TYR A 69 11.05 0.64 -10.84
N PRO A 70 10.96 -0.45 -10.03
CA PRO A 70 11.85 -1.59 -10.21
C PRO A 70 11.61 -2.35 -11.52
N ARG A 71 10.37 -2.31 -12.04
CA ARG A 71 10.04 -2.93 -13.33
C ARG A 71 10.78 -2.25 -14.49
N THR A 72 10.99 -0.93 -14.41
CA THR A 72 11.70 -0.18 -15.46
C THR A 72 13.19 -0.54 -15.52
N MET A 73 13.78 -0.91 -14.38
CA MET A 73 15.18 -1.31 -14.25
C MET A 73 15.43 -2.75 -14.73
N GLU A 74 14.41 -3.60 -14.71
CA GLU A 74 14.53 -4.99 -15.15
C GLU A 74 14.54 -5.12 -16.68
N ALA A 75 13.63 -4.41 -17.36
CA ALA A 75 13.56 -4.40 -18.81
C ALA A 75 12.80 -3.17 -19.32
N PRO A 76 13.02 -2.74 -20.57
CA PRO A 76 12.19 -1.72 -21.20
C PRO A 76 10.70 -2.05 -21.09
N MET A 77 9.89 -1.04 -20.79
CA MET A 77 8.43 -1.15 -20.77
C MET A 77 7.83 -0.71 -22.10
N SER A 78 6.55 -0.99 -22.30
CA SER A 78 5.82 -0.40 -23.43
C SER A 78 5.77 1.12 -23.31
N GLU A 79 5.66 1.79 -24.45
CA GLU A 79 5.55 3.26 -24.52
C GLU A 79 4.43 3.79 -23.61
N GLN A 80 3.31 3.06 -23.54
CA GLN A 80 2.18 3.39 -22.68
C GLN A 80 2.57 3.47 -21.20
N TRP A 81 3.16 2.40 -20.67
CA TRP A 81 3.57 2.35 -19.26
C TRP A 81 4.73 3.29 -18.97
N TYR A 82 5.56 3.60 -19.97
CA TYR A 82 6.57 4.65 -19.86
C TYR A 82 5.93 6.04 -19.67
N ARG A 83 4.89 6.38 -20.43
CA ARG A 83 4.14 7.65 -20.22
C ARG A 83 3.50 7.71 -18.83
N ILE A 84 2.88 6.60 -18.39
CA ILE A 84 2.32 6.47 -17.04
C ILE A 84 3.41 6.69 -15.98
N TYR A 85 4.55 6.02 -16.12
CA TYR A 85 5.70 6.16 -15.23
C TYR A 85 6.19 7.60 -15.12
N MET A 86 6.38 8.28 -16.26
CA MET A 86 6.84 9.66 -16.27
C MET A 86 5.83 10.62 -15.63
N TYR A 87 4.53 10.37 -15.81
CA TYR A 87 3.48 11.14 -15.16
C TYR A 87 3.52 10.96 -13.64
N VAL A 88 3.51 9.71 -13.13
CA VAL A 88 3.52 9.47 -11.67
C VAL A 88 4.83 9.94 -11.03
N PHE A 89 5.96 9.84 -11.75
CA PHE A 89 7.23 10.41 -11.32
C PHE A 89 7.11 11.94 -11.17
N ASN A 90 6.57 12.64 -12.15
CA ASN A 90 6.37 14.08 -12.07
C ASN A 90 5.45 14.47 -10.90
N GLN A 91 4.35 13.74 -10.67
CA GLN A 91 3.47 13.99 -9.52
C GLN A 91 4.18 13.76 -8.18
N ALA A 92 4.96 12.69 -8.05
CA ALA A 92 5.75 12.42 -6.85
C ALA A 92 6.79 13.53 -6.58
N MET A 93 7.44 14.03 -7.64
CA MET A 93 8.40 15.13 -7.53
C MET A 93 7.73 16.47 -7.18
N LYS A 94 6.55 16.75 -7.73
CA LYS A 94 5.70 17.90 -7.35
C LYS A 94 5.33 17.84 -5.87
N PHE A 95 4.92 16.68 -5.36
CA PHE A 95 4.64 16.50 -3.93
C PHE A 95 5.89 16.74 -3.06
N LYS A 96 7.06 16.25 -3.52
CA LYS A 96 8.37 16.52 -2.90
C LYS A 96 8.82 17.98 -3.02
N LYS A 97 8.10 18.84 -3.76
CA LYS A 97 8.48 20.23 -4.08
C LYS A 97 9.85 20.33 -4.75
N THR A 98 10.21 19.34 -5.58
CA THR A 98 11.43 19.35 -6.38
C THR A 98 11.07 19.62 -7.83
N GLU A 99 11.75 20.57 -8.46
CA GLU A 99 11.51 20.89 -9.88
C GLU A 99 12.01 19.76 -10.79
N VAL A 100 11.16 19.36 -11.72
CA VAL A 100 11.48 18.42 -12.79
C VAL A 100 11.87 19.23 -14.04
N PRO A 101 13.00 18.91 -14.70
CA PRO A 101 13.39 19.56 -15.96
C PRO A 101 12.27 19.53 -16.99
N GLU A 102 12.15 20.58 -17.81
CA GLU A 102 11.03 20.73 -18.76
C GLU A 102 10.88 19.55 -19.72
N ASP A 103 11.99 19.01 -20.21
CA ASP A 103 12.02 17.87 -21.14
C ASP A 103 11.48 16.56 -20.53
N LEU A 104 11.42 16.48 -19.19
CA LEU A 104 10.91 15.32 -18.45
C LEU A 104 9.50 15.56 -17.87
N LYS A 105 8.92 16.74 -18.05
CA LYS A 105 7.58 17.05 -17.53
C LYS A 105 6.53 16.30 -18.33
N SER A 106 5.91 15.32 -17.68
CA SER A 106 4.66 14.72 -18.15
C SER A 106 3.50 15.21 -17.28
N GLU A 107 2.75 16.20 -17.77
CA GLU A 107 1.67 16.83 -16.99
C GLU A 107 0.29 16.22 -17.23
N LYS A 108 0.10 15.58 -18.37
CA LYS A 108 -1.19 15.05 -18.79
C LYS A 108 -1.03 13.62 -19.27
N LEU A 109 -2.05 12.82 -18.95
CA LEU A 109 -2.23 11.48 -19.45
C LEU A 109 -3.46 11.46 -20.35
N SER A 110 -3.50 10.51 -21.30
CA SER A 110 -4.75 10.20 -21.98
C SER A 110 -5.76 9.60 -20.99
N ASP A 111 -7.06 9.71 -21.26
CA ASP A 111 -8.10 9.14 -20.40
C ASP A 111 -7.94 7.62 -20.25
N TYR A 112 -7.50 6.94 -21.32
CA TYR A 112 -7.21 5.53 -21.32
C TYR A 112 -6.04 5.18 -20.38
N ASP A 113 -4.91 5.88 -20.52
CA ASP A 113 -3.75 5.66 -19.65
C ASP A 113 -4.06 6.01 -18.19
N MET A 114 -4.94 6.99 -17.95
CA MET A 114 -5.40 7.35 -16.60
C MET A 114 -6.27 6.25 -16.01
N GLN A 115 -7.13 5.63 -16.82
CA GLN A 115 -7.91 4.47 -16.41
C GLN A 115 -7.01 3.29 -16.03
N GLU A 116 -5.99 2.97 -16.82
CA GLU A 116 -5.00 1.92 -16.52
C GLU A 116 -4.24 2.21 -15.22
N LEU A 117 -3.82 3.47 -15.00
CA LEU A 117 -3.20 3.89 -13.74
C LEU A 117 -4.15 3.71 -12.55
N ASN A 118 -5.43 4.09 -12.69
CA ASN A 118 -6.42 3.92 -11.64
C ASN A 118 -6.72 2.45 -11.33
N GLN A 119 -6.72 1.58 -12.35
CA GLN A 119 -6.82 0.13 -12.15
C GLN A 119 -5.61 -0.40 -11.37
N LEU A 120 -4.39 0.01 -11.72
CA LEU A 120 -3.18 -0.35 -10.97
C LEU A 120 -3.28 0.09 -9.50
N LYS A 121 -3.67 1.34 -9.26
CA LYS A 121 -3.88 1.87 -7.89
C LYS A 121 -4.90 1.02 -7.12
N THR A 122 -6.04 0.71 -7.75
CA THR A 122 -7.07 -0.16 -7.15
C THR A 122 -6.49 -1.51 -6.75
N TRP A 123 -5.75 -2.15 -7.65
CA TRP A 123 -5.10 -3.44 -7.39
C TRP A 123 -4.09 -3.35 -6.23
N ILE A 124 -3.27 -2.28 -6.16
CA ILE A 124 -2.35 -2.05 -5.04
C ILE A 124 -3.11 -1.94 -3.71
N TYR A 125 -4.21 -1.19 -3.68
CA TYR A 125 -5.06 -1.08 -2.48
C TYR A 125 -5.61 -2.44 -2.04
N GLU A 126 -6.21 -3.19 -2.96
CA GLU A 126 -6.74 -4.53 -2.66
C GLU A 126 -5.67 -5.47 -2.11
N ARG A 127 -4.45 -5.43 -2.67
CA ARG A 127 -3.34 -6.27 -2.24
C ARG A 127 -2.90 -5.96 -0.81
N ARG A 128 -2.83 -4.67 -0.45
CA ARG A 128 -2.49 -4.21 0.90
C ARG A 128 -3.53 -4.63 1.93
N VAL A 129 -4.80 -4.38 1.63
CA VAL A 129 -5.92 -4.77 2.49
C VAL A 129 -5.97 -6.28 2.68
N LYS A 130 -5.73 -7.05 1.60
CA LYS A 130 -5.65 -8.52 1.67
C LYS A 130 -4.54 -8.96 2.61
N HIS A 131 -3.32 -8.41 2.47
CA HIS A 131 -2.19 -8.74 3.33
C HIS A 131 -2.48 -8.44 4.80
N ARG A 132 -3.08 -7.28 5.12
CA ARG A 132 -3.50 -6.93 6.49
C ARG A 132 -4.49 -7.94 7.05
N LYS A 133 -5.52 -8.29 6.29
CA LYS A 133 -6.55 -9.27 6.71
C LYS A 133 -5.96 -10.66 6.92
N GLU A 134 -5.03 -11.08 6.07
CA GLU A 134 -4.34 -12.37 6.19
C GLU A 134 -3.44 -12.40 7.43
N LYS A 135 -2.68 -11.34 7.68
CA LYS A 135 -1.85 -11.19 8.89
C LYS A 135 -2.70 -11.26 10.16
N GLN A 136 -3.76 -10.47 10.27
CA GLN A 136 -4.68 -10.49 11.41
C GLN A 136 -5.31 -11.87 11.63
N ARG A 137 -5.65 -12.59 10.56
CA ARG A 137 -6.18 -13.96 10.65
C ARG A 137 -5.12 -14.94 11.15
N GLY A 138 -3.88 -14.81 10.69
CA GLY A 138 -2.73 -15.61 11.15
C GLY A 138 -2.47 -15.41 12.64
N GLU A 139 -2.36 -14.16 13.09
CA GLU A 139 -2.16 -13.81 14.51
C GLU A 139 -3.27 -14.37 15.41
N ARG A 140 -4.54 -14.28 14.97
CA ARG A 140 -5.68 -14.86 15.70
C ARG A 140 -5.62 -16.40 15.79
N ARG A 141 -5.06 -17.08 14.79
CA ARG A 141 -4.88 -18.54 14.81
C ARG A 141 -3.76 -18.93 15.77
N GLN A 142 -2.61 -18.26 15.69
CA GLN A 142 -1.48 -18.47 16.60
C GLN A 142 -1.88 -18.23 18.06
N ALA A 143 -2.57 -17.12 18.35
CA ALA A 143 -3.03 -16.82 19.70
C ALA A 143 -3.99 -17.90 20.25
N LYS A 144 -4.84 -18.49 19.40
CA LYS A 144 -5.72 -19.60 19.80
C LYS A 144 -4.95 -20.89 20.04
N GLU A 145 -3.93 -21.18 19.24
CA GLU A 145 -3.07 -22.35 19.41
C GLU A 145 -2.21 -22.23 20.68
N GLU A 146 -1.62 -21.07 20.93
CA GLU A 146 -0.89 -20.78 22.17
C GLU A 146 -1.79 -20.85 23.40
N ALA A 147 -3.00 -20.32 23.35
CA ALA A 147 -3.96 -20.43 24.45
C ALA A 147 -4.33 -21.89 24.75
N LYS A 148 -4.57 -22.70 23.71
CA LYS A 148 -4.82 -24.14 23.87
C LYS A 148 -3.62 -24.89 24.43
N ALA A 149 -2.41 -24.58 23.97
CA ALA A 149 -1.18 -25.17 24.47
C ALA A 149 -1.00 -24.85 25.96
N LYS A 150 -1.18 -23.59 26.37
CA LYS A 150 -1.13 -23.18 27.78
C LYS A 150 -2.21 -23.83 28.64
N GLU A 151 -3.43 -24.02 28.11
CA GLU A 151 -4.52 -24.73 28.78
C GLU A 151 -4.19 -26.21 28.98
N LEU A 152 -3.60 -26.87 27.97
CA LEU A 152 -3.12 -28.25 28.06
C LEU A 152 -1.98 -28.40 29.07
N GLU A 153 -1.01 -27.48 29.08
CA GLU A 153 0.08 -27.46 30.05
C GLU A 153 -0.44 -27.24 31.49
N THR A 154 -1.32 -26.26 31.71
CA THR A 154 -1.89 -26.01 33.04
C THR A 154 -2.78 -27.16 33.54
N ARG A 155 -3.53 -27.83 32.65
CA ARG A 155 -4.31 -29.02 32.98
C ARG A 155 -3.42 -30.24 33.30
N ALA A 156 -2.28 -30.38 32.63
CA ALA A 156 -1.31 -31.45 32.90
C ALA A 156 -0.53 -31.22 34.22
N VAL A 157 -0.37 -29.96 34.64
CA VAL A 157 0.35 -29.58 35.88
C VAL A 157 -0.55 -29.60 37.12
N GLN A 158 -1.88 -29.56 37.00
CA GLN A 158 -2.76 -29.80 38.15
C GLN A 158 -2.62 -31.25 38.63
N PRO A 159 -1.97 -31.53 39.78
CA PRO A 159 -1.95 -32.87 40.34
C PRO A 159 -3.37 -33.20 40.74
N SER A 160 -3.81 -34.43 40.49
CA SER A 160 -5.06 -34.96 41.01
C SER A 160 -5.07 -34.85 42.54
N PHE A 161 -5.65 -33.78 43.07
CA PHE A 161 -6.00 -33.68 44.47
C PHE A 161 -7.41 -34.24 44.64
N PHE A 162 -7.41 -35.51 45.07
CA PHE A 162 -8.51 -36.36 45.55
C PHE A 162 -9.59 -36.78 44.55
#